data_AF-A0A6S7GR32-F1
#
_entry.id   AF-A0A6S7GR32-F1
#
_cell.length_a   1.000
_cell.length_b   1.000
_cell.length_c   1.000
_cell.angle_alpha   90.00
_cell.angle_beta   90.00
_cell.angle_gamma   90.00
#
_symmetry.space_group_name_H-M   'P 1'
#
loop_
_entity.id
_entity.type
_entity.pdbx_description
1 polymer ?
#
loop_
_entity_poly.entity_id
_entity_poly.type
_entity_poly.pdbx_seq_one_letter_code
_entity_poly.pdbx_strand_id
1 'polypeptide(L)'
;MAHRSVVQYLSYHKAFNVLVRQMNSKDKIIVEALLHELNTSINWKVRVQACDLLMFVGNRHVLVKDVDEIFEILERLLWDHAHQEVRSKVAELLNTLRLRNRACSLVLRRIDDRQETVRAHAIISMATLEMKGEKELKALLDILALDSSVYARIQAVRAFSRLNWNDPRVLRSLKEREKGEGILARYT
;
A
#
# COMPACT_ATOMS: atom_id res chain seq x y z
N MET A 1 -23.71 0.46 27.65
CA MET A 1 -22.88 1.56 27.07
C MET A 1 -22.34 1.23 25.68
N ALA A 2 -21.79 0.04 25.42
CA ALA A 2 -21.22 -0.34 24.10
C ALA A 2 -22.20 -0.28 22.91
N HIS A 3 -23.50 -0.53 23.12
CA HIS A 3 -24.48 -0.51 22.03
C HIS A 3 -24.82 0.93 21.56
N ARG A 4 -24.73 1.93 22.44
CA ARG A 4 -24.96 3.34 22.08
C ARG A 4 -23.80 3.91 21.26
N SER A 5 -22.56 3.54 21.60
CA SER A 5 -21.37 4.00 20.88
C SER A 5 -21.29 3.41 19.46
N VAL A 6 -21.68 2.15 19.25
CA VAL A 6 -21.70 1.53 17.92
C VAL A 6 -22.75 2.17 17.01
N VAL A 7 -23.96 2.44 17.53
CA VAL A 7 -25.03 3.09 16.74
C VAL A 7 -24.66 4.53 16.38
N GLN A 8 -24.08 5.28 17.32
CA GLN A 8 -23.61 6.64 17.07
C GLN A 8 -22.46 6.68 16.06
N TYR A 9 -21.54 5.71 16.11
CA TYR A 9 -20.46 5.55 15.13
C TYR A 9 -21.01 5.25 13.73
N LEU A 10 -21.96 4.33 13.60
CA LEU A 10 -22.60 4.01 12.32
C LEU A 10 -23.41 5.19 11.75
N SER A 11 -24.04 5.98 12.63
CA SER A 11 -24.75 7.22 12.26
C SER A 11 -23.80 8.28 11.70
N TYR A 12 -22.64 8.45 12.33
CA TYR A 12 -21.63 9.42 11.90
C TYR A 12 -21.06 9.11 10.51
N HIS A 13 -20.70 7.85 10.25
CA HIS A 13 -20.16 7.43 8.94
C HIS A 13 -21.17 7.55 7.80
N LYS A 14 -22.45 7.31 8.09
CA LYS A 14 -23.54 7.56 7.13
C LYS A 14 -23.72 9.05 6.86
N ALA A 15 -23.68 9.90 7.89
CA ALA A 15 -23.76 11.34 7.73
C ALA A 15 -22.59 11.89 6.91
N PHE A 16 -21.37 11.42 7.14
CA PHE A 16 -20.19 11.79 6.33
C PHE A 16 -20.35 11.42 4.86
N ASN A 17 -20.89 10.24 4.59
CA ASN A 17 -21.15 9.80 3.22
C ASN A 17 -22.16 10.71 2.51
N VAL A 18 -23.24 11.08 3.20
CA VAL A 18 -24.27 12.00 2.68
C VAL A 18 -23.68 13.39 2.42
N LEU A 19 -22.93 13.96 3.37
CA LEU A 19 -22.27 15.27 3.23
C LEU A 19 -21.36 15.31 1.99
N VAL A 20 -20.45 14.34 1.88
CA VAL A 20 -19.48 14.33 0.79
C VAL A 20 -20.14 14.04 -0.55
N ARG A 21 -20.98 13.00 -0.65
CA ARG A 21 -21.48 12.52 -1.94
C ARG A 21 -22.77 13.18 -2.39
N GLN A 22 -23.73 13.36 -1.48
CA GLN A 22 -25.05 13.89 -1.83
C GLN A 22 -25.08 15.42 -1.76
N MET A 23 -24.43 16.01 -0.76
CA MET A 23 -24.33 17.47 -0.66
C MET A 23 -23.12 18.04 -1.40
N ASN A 24 -22.26 17.19 -1.96
CA ASN A 24 -21.06 17.58 -2.71
C ASN A 24 -20.11 18.49 -1.89
N SER A 25 -20.08 18.32 -0.56
CA SER A 25 -19.20 19.08 0.32
C SER A 25 -17.74 18.64 0.14
N LYS A 26 -16.88 19.59 -0.24
CA LYS A 26 -15.45 19.37 -0.53
C LYS A 26 -14.54 20.35 0.22
N ASP A 27 -15.07 20.91 1.31
CA ASP A 27 -14.39 21.93 2.10
C ASP A 27 -13.17 21.34 2.82
N LYS A 28 -12.21 22.20 3.16
CA LYS A 28 -10.95 21.81 3.82
C LYS A 28 -11.21 20.97 5.08
N ILE A 29 -12.19 21.35 5.89
CA ILE A 29 -12.56 20.66 7.13
C ILE A 29 -12.98 19.21 6.86
N ILE A 30 -13.70 18.95 5.76
CA ILE A 30 -14.13 17.61 5.38
C ILE A 30 -12.91 16.78 4.97
N VAL A 31 -11.99 17.35 4.18
CA VAL A 31 -10.75 16.68 3.78
C VAL A 31 -9.90 16.34 5.01
N GLU A 32 -9.71 17.30 5.92
CA GLU A 32 -8.94 17.12 7.16
C GLU A 32 -9.55 16.00 8.04
N ALA A 33 -10.87 15.96 8.18
CA ALA A 33 -11.55 14.92 8.93
C ALA A 33 -11.39 13.54 8.28
N LEU A 34 -11.48 13.45 6.96
CA LEU A 34 -11.25 12.20 6.23
C LEU A 34 -9.79 11.72 6.34
N LEU A 35 -8.82 12.63 6.26
CA LEU A 35 -7.40 12.30 6.46
C LEU A 35 -7.13 11.87 7.90
N HIS A 36 -7.78 12.51 8.87
CA HIS A 36 -7.71 12.10 10.27
C HIS A 36 -8.23 10.67 10.45
N GLU A 37 -9.44 10.36 9.98
CA GLU A 37 -10.01 8.99 10.03
C GLU A 37 -9.11 7.97 9.32
N LEU A 38 -8.59 8.34 8.14
CA LEU A 38 -7.66 7.48 7.40
C LEU A 38 -6.39 7.18 8.19
N ASN A 39 -5.90 8.12 9.01
CA ASN A 39 -4.66 7.99 9.76
C ASN A 39 -4.85 7.31 11.13
N THR A 40 -5.92 7.64 11.87
CA THR A 40 -6.08 7.27 13.28
C THR A 40 -7.07 6.13 13.54
N SER A 41 -8.01 5.87 12.62
CA SER A 41 -9.13 4.94 12.89
C SER A 41 -8.67 3.50 13.09
N ILE A 42 -9.09 2.84 14.17
CA ILE A 42 -8.74 1.42 14.41
C ILE A 42 -9.52 0.50 13.46
N ASN A 43 -10.68 0.95 12.98
CA ASN A 43 -11.53 0.16 12.10
C ASN A 43 -11.09 0.29 10.64
N TRP A 44 -10.59 -0.80 10.06
CA TRP A 44 -10.12 -0.82 8.68
C TRP A 44 -11.21 -0.44 7.66
N LYS A 45 -12.48 -0.74 7.93
CA LYS A 45 -13.60 -0.38 7.04
C LYS A 45 -13.79 1.13 6.94
N VAL A 46 -13.51 1.84 8.03
CA VAL A 46 -13.58 3.30 8.06
C VAL A 46 -12.42 3.92 7.29
N ARG A 47 -11.21 3.34 7.36
CA ARG A 47 -10.10 3.74 6.49
C ARG A 47 -10.43 3.55 5.00
N VAL A 48 -11.03 2.40 4.64
CA VAL A 48 -11.50 2.16 3.25
C VAL A 48 -12.52 3.21 2.83
N GLN A 49 -13.52 3.48 3.68
CA GLN A 49 -14.53 4.50 3.38
C GLN A 49 -13.92 5.89 3.25
N ALA A 50 -12.95 6.25 4.10
CA ALA A 50 -12.24 7.51 4.00
C ALA A 50 -11.50 7.63 2.67
N CYS A 51 -10.83 6.56 2.21
CA CYS A 51 -10.24 6.54 0.86
C CYS A 51 -11.29 6.77 -0.23
N ASP A 52 -12.43 6.08 -0.18
CA ASP A 52 -13.50 6.24 -1.17
C ASP A 52 -14.08 7.65 -1.23
N LEU A 53 -14.19 8.31 -0.08
CA LEU A 53 -14.67 9.68 0.01
C LEU A 53 -13.60 10.68 -0.46
N LEU A 54 -12.33 10.48 -0.11
CA LEU A 54 -11.22 11.30 -0.63
C LEU A 54 -11.07 11.17 -2.15
N MET A 55 -11.29 9.98 -2.72
CA MET A 55 -11.32 9.78 -4.17
C MET A 55 -12.46 10.57 -4.82
N PHE A 56 -13.65 10.59 -4.20
CA PHE A 56 -14.79 11.38 -4.68
C PHE A 56 -14.53 12.90 -4.61
N VAL A 57 -13.90 13.37 -3.52
CA VAL A 57 -13.51 14.78 -3.38
C VAL A 57 -12.52 15.17 -4.49
N GLY A 58 -11.56 14.27 -4.78
CA GLY A 58 -10.63 14.39 -5.89
C GLY A 58 -9.44 15.30 -5.61
N ASN A 59 -8.44 15.25 -6.48
CA ASN A 59 -7.12 15.84 -6.23
C ASN A 59 -7.13 17.37 -6.01
N ARG A 60 -7.94 18.13 -6.75
CA ARG A 60 -7.96 19.61 -6.69
C ARG A 60 -8.34 20.13 -5.31
N HIS A 61 -9.23 19.42 -4.62
CA HIS A 61 -9.74 19.82 -3.32
C HIS A 61 -8.94 19.17 -2.18
N VAL A 62 -8.41 17.96 -2.39
CA VAL A 62 -7.59 17.27 -1.37
C VAL A 62 -6.21 17.93 -1.22
N LEU A 63 -5.58 18.35 -2.33
CA LEU A 63 -4.18 18.77 -2.36
C LEU A 63 -3.98 20.29 -2.29
N VAL A 64 -4.83 21.02 -1.57
CA VAL A 64 -4.79 22.49 -1.55
C VAL A 64 -3.48 23.04 -0.96
N LYS A 65 -2.87 22.38 0.04
CA LYS A 65 -1.56 22.76 0.61
C LYS A 65 -0.67 21.62 1.13
N ASP A 66 -1.22 20.45 1.46
CA ASP A 66 -0.54 19.50 2.35
C ASP A 66 -0.16 18.17 1.65
N VAL A 67 0.44 18.27 0.45
CA VAL A 67 0.74 17.10 -0.40
C VAL A 67 1.70 16.11 0.28
N ASP A 68 2.70 16.61 1.00
CA ASP A 68 3.72 15.78 1.63
C ASP A 68 3.16 14.97 2.80
N GLU A 69 2.39 15.60 3.69
CA GLU A 69 1.74 14.90 4.81
C GLU A 69 0.78 13.82 4.30
N ILE A 70 -0.04 14.15 3.30
CA ILE A 70 -0.95 13.19 2.68
C ILE A 70 -0.16 12.03 2.07
N PHE A 71 0.93 12.33 1.36
CA PHE A 71 1.77 11.30 0.77
C PHE A 71 2.40 10.41 1.84
N GLU A 72 2.88 10.94 2.96
CA GLU A 72 3.46 10.16 4.05
C GLU A 72 2.45 9.19 4.69
N ILE A 73 1.21 9.65 4.92
CA ILE A 73 0.13 8.80 5.44
C ILE A 73 -0.14 7.65 4.46
N LEU A 74 -0.32 7.97 3.18
CA LEU A 74 -0.64 6.97 2.15
C LEU A 74 0.52 6.01 1.89
N GLU A 75 1.75 6.51 1.84
CA GLU A 75 2.95 5.70 1.64
C GLU A 75 3.13 4.67 2.76
N ARG A 76 3.00 5.09 4.02
CA ARG A 76 3.04 4.17 5.16
C ARG A 76 1.97 3.10 5.05
N LEU A 77 0.74 3.50 4.73
CA LEU A 77 -0.39 2.56 4.62
C LEU A 77 -0.26 1.57 3.44
N LEU A 78 0.63 1.79 2.46
CA LEU A 78 0.89 0.81 1.40
C LEU A 78 1.52 -0.49 1.91
N TRP A 79 2.24 -0.46 3.03
CA TRP A 79 2.93 -1.64 3.57
C TRP A 79 2.57 -1.98 5.02
N ASP A 80 2.28 -0.97 5.85
CA ASP A 80 2.13 -1.10 7.31
C ASP A 80 0.73 -1.62 7.73
N HIS A 81 -0.26 -1.57 6.83
CA HIS A 81 -1.62 -1.91 7.21
C HIS A 81 -1.90 -3.41 7.06
N ALA A 82 -2.44 -4.07 8.10
CA ALA A 82 -2.70 -5.52 8.10
C ALA A 82 -3.72 -5.97 7.03
N HIS A 83 -4.80 -5.19 6.85
CA HIS A 83 -5.85 -5.52 5.88
C HIS A 83 -5.45 -5.15 4.45
N GLN A 84 -5.52 -6.14 3.56
CA GLN A 84 -5.23 -5.95 2.16
C GLN A 84 -6.13 -4.93 1.47
N GLU A 85 -7.41 -4.89 1.84
CA GLU A 85 -8.38 -3.99 1.22
C GLU A 85 -8.01 -2.52 1.42
N VAL A 86 -7.50 -2.15 2.61
CA VAL A 86 -6.97 -0.80 2.87
C VAL A 86 -5.78 -0.50 1.98
N ARG A 87 -4.80 -1.42 1.91
CA ARG A 87 -3.60 -1.23 1.08
C ARG A 87 -3.96 -1.01 -0.40
N SER A 88 -4.89 -1.80 -0.94
CA SER A 88 -5.39 -1.66 -2.31
C SER A 88 -6.11 -0.32 -2.52
N LYS A 89 -6.97 0.07 -1.57
CA LYS A 89 -7.72 1.33 -1.69
C LYS A 89 -6.83 2.57 -1.54
N VAL A 90 -5.75 2.48 -0.77
CA VAL A 90 -4.69 3.49 -0.70
C VAL A 90 -3.94 3.61 -2.04
N ALA A 91 -3.62 2.49 -2.70
CA ALA A 91 -3.00 2.53 -4.03
C ALA A 91 -3.89 3.21 -5.08
N GLU A 92 -5.21 2.96 -5.04
CA GLU A 92 -6.19 3.65 -5.88
C GLU A 92 -6.30 5.14 -5.56
N LEU A 93 -6.27 5.50 -4.27
CA LEU A 93 -6.28 6.90 -3.85
C LEU A 93 -5.00 7.63 -4.31
N LEU A 94 -3.82 7.02 -4.18
CA LEU A 94 -2.57 7.57 -4.71
C LEU A 94 -2.65 7.83 -6.21
N ASN A 95 -3.30 6.95 -6.97
CA ASN A 95 -3.55 7.16 -8.40
C ASN A 95 -4.49 8.36 -8.64
N THR A 96 -5.60 8.42 -7.91
CA THR A 96 -6.59 9.51 -8.00
C THR A 96 -5.98 10.87 -7.65
N LEU A 97 -5.10 10.92 -6.66
CA LEU A 97 -4.39 12.12 -6.24
C LEU A 97 -3.18 12.46 -7.12
N ARG A 98 -2.89 11.67 -8.17
CA ARG A 98 -1.72 11.83 -9.05
C ARG A 98 -0.38 11.71 -8.31
N LEU A 99 -0.34 10.93 -7.23
CA LEU A 99 0.84 10.65 -6.41
C LEU A 99 1.47 9.29 -6.70
N ARG A 100 0.86 8.47 -7.58
CA ARG A 100 1.35 7.12 -7.93
C ARG A 100 2.80 7.13 -8.43
N ASN A 101 3.18 8.04 -9.32
CA ASN A 101 4.55 8.08 -9.85
C ASN A 101 5.59 8.38 -8.76
N ARG A 102 5.23 9.25 -7.80
CA ARG A 102 6.04 9.55 -6.61
C ARG A 102 6.21 8.29 -5.74
N ALA A 103 5.13 7.55 -5.50
CA ALA A 103 5.16 6.29 -4.76
C ALA A 103 6.03 5.22 -5.44
N CYS A 104 5.84 4.99 -6.75
CA CYS A 104 6.65 4.02 -7.52
C CYS A 104 8.14 4.39 -7.50
N SER A 105 8.47 5.67 -7.67
CA SER A 105 9.87 6.13 -7.65
C SER A 105 10.52 5.92 -6.28
N LEU A 106 9.78 6.17 -5.20
CA LEU A 106 10.25 5.93 -3.84
C LEU A 106 10.46 4.43 -3.57
N VAL A 107 9.55 3.58 -4.04
CA VAL A 107 9.66 2.12 -3.94
C VAL A 107 10.92 1.62 -4.62
N LEU A 108 11.18 2.04 -5.87
CA LEU A 108 12.39 1.65 -6.60
C LEU A 108 13.66 2.14 -5.92
N ARG A 109 13.64 3.31 -5.29
CA ARG A 109 14.79 3.80 -4.51
C ARG A 109 15.06 2.97 -3.26
N ARG A 110 13.99 2.49 -2.59
CA ARG A 110 14.07 1.77 -1.31
C ARG A 110 14.34 0.28 -1.46
N ILE A 111 14.22 -0.30 -2.65
CA ILE A 111 14.49 -1.72 -2.87
C ILE A 111 15.96 -2.09 -2.65
N ASP A 112 16.87 -1.14 -2.83
CA ASP A 112 18.32 -1.28 -2.63
C ASP A 112 18.82 -0.65 -1.31
N ASP A 113 17.91 -0.34 -0.37
CA ASP A 113 18.28 0.30 0.90
C ASP A 113 19.17 -0.61 1.77
N ARG A 114 20.04 -0.02 2.60
CA ARG A 114 20.89 -0.80 3.52
C ARG A 114 20.08 -1.53 4.58
N GLN A 115 18.97 -0.95 5.03
CA GLN A 115 18.11 -1.51 6.06
C GLN A 115 17.16 -2.54 5.46
N GLU A 116 17.20 -3.76 5.99
CA GLU A 116 16.37 -4.87 5.50
C GLU A 116 14.87 -4.62 5.59
N THR A 117 14.42 -3.92 6.63
CA THR A 117 13.02 -3.55 6.83
C THR A 117 12.54 -2.59 5.76
N VAL A 118 13.37 -1.60 5.40
CA VAL A 118 13.07 -0.63 4.33
C VAL A 118 12.93 -1.34 2.98
N ARG A 119 13.83 -2.27 2.65
CA ARG A 119 13.72 -3.10 1.44
C ARG A 119 12.44 -3.92 1.43
N ALA A 120 12.12 -4.60 2.54
CA ALA A 120 10.91 -5.41 2.64
C ALA A 120 9.62 -4.58 2.50
N HIS A 121 9.55 -3.40 3.12
CA HIS A 121 8.42 -2.48 2.95
C HIS A 121 8.29 -1.99 1.51
N ALA A 122 9.40 -1.75 0.82
CA ALA A 122 9.41 -1.41 -0.60
C ALA A 122 8.83 -2.56 -1.45
N ILE A 123 9.19 -3.81 -1.18
CA ILE A 123 8.64 -4.98 -1.89
C ILE A 123 7.12 -5.12 -1.67
N ILE A 124 6.65 -4.95 -0.42
CA ILE A 124 5.21 -5.00 -0.10
C ILE A 124 4.47 -3.88 -0.84
N SER A 125 5.03 -2.67 -0.83
CA SER A 125 4.46 -1.50 -1.52
C SER A 125 4.46 -1.70 -3.04
N MET A 126 5.53 -2.24 -3.62
CA MET A 126 5.64 -2.59 -5.04
C MET A 126 4.50 -3.51 -5.47
N ALA A 127 4.27 -4.58 -4.69
CA ALA A 127 3.25 -5.56 -4.98
C ALA A 127 1.83 -5.01 -4.74
N THR A 128 1.66 -4.10 -3.77
CA THR A 128 0.41 -3.38 -3.52
C THR A 128 0.06 -2.40 -4.63
N LEU A 129 1.07 -1.69 -5.16
CA LEU A 129 0.94 -0.78 -6.29
C LEU A 129 0.82 -1.50 -7.64
N GLU A 130 0.91 -2.83 -7.67
CA GLU A 130 0.85 -3.65 -8.89
C GLU A 130 1.93 -3.28 -9.92
N MET A 131 3.12 -2.92 -9.44
CA MET A 131 4.24 -2.59 -10.32
C MET A 131 4.75 -3.86 -11.01
N LYS A 132 4.63 -3.89 -12.34
CA LYS A 132 5.07 -4.99 -13.19
C LYS A 132 5.84 -4.45 -14.38
N GLY A 133 7.14 -4.68 -14.37
CA GLY A 133 8.04 -4.33 -15.46
C GLY A 133 9.35 -5.10 -15.33
N GLU A 134 10.19 -5.01 -16.36
CA GLU A 134 11.47 -5.72 -16.39
C GLU A 134 12.41 -5.27 -15.26
N LYS A 135 12.33 -3.99 -14.86
CA LYS A 135 13.13 -3.45 -13.74
C LYS A 135 12.70 -4.06 -12.41
N GLU A 136 11.40 -4.12 -12.17
CA GLU A 136 10.80 -4.70 -10.97
C GLU A 136 11.07 -6.20 -10.90
N LEU A 137 10.95 -6.90 -12.04
CA LEU A 137 11.28 -8.32 -12.13
C LEU A 137 12.73 -8.58 -11.74
N LYS A 138 13.65 -7.84 -12.34
CA LYS A 138 15.08 -7.97 -12.07
C LYS A 138 15.35 -7.70 -10.59
N ALA A 139 14.81 -6.62 -10.03
CA ALA A 139 15.01 -6.29 -8.62
C ALA A 139 14.47 -7.38 -7.68
N LEU A 140 13.29 -7.95 -7.95
CA LEU A 140 12.74 -9.03 -7.12
C LEU A 140 13.53 -10.35 -7.27
N LEU A 141 14.04 -10.66 -8.47
CA LEU A 141 14.92 -11.81 -8.68
C LEU A 141 16.27 -11.62 -7.98
N ASP A 142 16.84 -10.42 -8.03
CA ASP A 142 18.08 -10.06 -7.35
C ASP A 142 17.90 -10.15 -5.83
N ILE A 143 16.79 -9.63 -5.28
CA ILE A 143 16.47 -9.81 -3.85
C ILE A 143 16.31 -11.29 -3.52
N LEU A 144 15.55 -12.02 -4.33
CA LEU A 144 15.34 -13.43 -4.09
C LEU A 144 16.67 -14.17 -4.07
N ALA A 145 17.58 -13.89 -4.99
CA ALA A 145 18.85 -14.60 -5.13
C ALA A 145 19.94 -14.16 -4.14
N LEU A 146 20.06 -12.86 -3.85
CA LEU A 146 21.26 -12.27 -3.24
C LEU A 146 21.01 -11.56 -1.90
N ASP A 147 19.78 -11.21 -1.57
CA ASP A 147 19.50 -10.44 -0.34
C ASP A 147 19.83 -11.27 0.91
N SER A 148 20.54 -10.69 1.87
CA SER A 148 20.90 -11.36 3.12
C SER A 148 19.69 -11.58 4.04
N SER A 149 18.66 -10.74 3.95
CA SER A 149 17.49 -10.79 4.81
C SER A 149 16.49 -11.87 4.38
N VAL A 150 16.27 -12.85 5.25
CA VAL A 150 15.21 -13.87 5.06
C VAL A 150 13.86 -13.19 4.87
N TYR A 151 13.59 -12.12 5.63
CA TYR A 151 12.33 -11.40 5.58
C TYR A 151 12.09 -10.75 4.22
N ALA A 152 13.09 -10.05 3.66
CA ALA A 152 13.01 -9.46 2.33
C ALA A 152 12.78 -10.53 1.24
N ARG A 153 13.50 -11.65 1.32
CA ARG A 153 13.32 -12.78 0.38
C ARG A 153 11.90 -13.38 0.44
N ILE A 154 11.33 -13.54 1.64
CA ILE A 154 9.94 -14.00 1.80
C ILE A 154 8.97 -12.99 1.17
N GLN A 155 9.18 -11.68 1.36
CA GLN A 155 8.32 -10.68 0.72
C GLN A 155 8.45 -10.72 -0.81
N ALA A 156 9.64 -10.99 -1.37
CA ALA A 156 9.81 -11.14 -2.82
C ALA A 156 8.99 -12.33 -3.38
N VAL A 157 9.01 -13.48 -2.71
CA VAL A 157 8.16 -14.64 -3.08
C VAL A 157 6.68 -14.28 -3.04
N ARG A 158 6.22 -13.61 -1.97
CA ARG A 158 4.83 -13.15 -1.84
C ARG A 158 4.47 -12.14 -2.92
N ALA A 159 5.39 -11.25 -3.29
CA ALA A 159 5.20 -10.29 -4.36
C ALA A 159 5.00 -10.99 -5.71
N PHE A 160 5.81 -11.99 -6.06
CA PHE A 160 5.63 -12.77 -7.28
C PHE A 160 4.25 -13.45 -7.34
N SER A 161 3.83 -14.08 -6.24
CA SER A 161 2.50 -14.70 -6.16
C SER A 161 1.38 -13.66 -6.32
N ARG A 162 1.43 -12.57 -5.57
CA ARG A 162 0.42 -11.51 -5.62
C ARG A 162 0.34 -10.83 -7.00
N LEU A 163 1.48 -10.62 -7.62
CA LEU A 163 1.57 -10.07 -8.97
C LEU A 163 1.20 -11.13 -10.03
N ASN A 164 0.89 -12.38 -9.69
CA ASN A 164 0.63 -13.44 -10.66
C ASN A 164 1.71 -13.49 -11.75
N TRP A 165 2.98 -13.46 -11.34
CA TRP A 165 4.12 -13.35 -12.25
C TRP A 165 4.44 -14.70 -12.90
N ASN A 166 3.97 -14.90 -14.14
CA ASN A 166 4.16 -16.15 -14.89
C ASN A 166 5.41 -16.13 -15.79
N ASP A 167 6.51 -15.52 -15.32
CA ASP A 167 7.76 -15.46 -16.08
C ASP A 167 8.58 -16.75 -15.81
N PRO A 168 9.09 -17.43 -16.85
CA PRO A 168 9.90 -18.64 -16.68
C PRO A 168 11.09 -18.49 -15.72
N ARG A 169 11.67 -17.29 -15.62
CA ARG A 169 12.77 -16.98 -14.69
C ARG A 169 12.31 -17.06 -13.24
N VAL A 170 11.12 -16.54 -12.95
CA VAL A 170 10.49 -16.61 -11.61
C VAL A 170 10.22 -18.06 -11.26
N LEU A 171 9.55 -18.80 -12.15
CA LEU A 171 9.21 -20.20 -11.92
C LEU A 171 10.46 -21.06 -11.67
N ARG A 172 11.52 -20.86 -12.47
CA ARG A 172 12.80 -21.54 -12.29
C ARG A 172 13.43 -21.23 -10.93
N SER A 173 13.53 -19.94 -10.59
CA SER A 173 14.14 -19.50 -9.34
C SER A 173 13.40 -20.03 -8.10
N LEU A 174 12.06 -20.04 -8.14
CA LEU A 174 11.25 -20.61 -7.06
C LEU A 174 11.42 -22.13 -6.95
N LYS A 175 11.48 -22.85 -8.07
CA LYS A 175 11.65 -24.32 -8.10
C LYS A 175 13.03 -24.77 -7.62
N GLU A 176 14.09 -24.06 -8.00
CA GLU A 176 15.45 -24.29 -7.49
C GLU A 176 15.45 -24.20 -5.96
N ARG A 177 14.80 -23.17 -5.41
CA ARG A 177 14.69 -23.01 -3.94
C ARG A 177 13.87 -24.06 -3.24
N GLU A 178 12.75 -24.50 -3.81
CA GLU A 178 11.94 -25.58 -3.24
C GLU A 178 12.75 -26.86 -3.05
N LYS A 179 13.65 -27.16 -4.00
CA LYS A 179 14.50 -28.35 -3.98
C LYS A 179 15.70 -28.27 -3.03
N GLY A 180 15.95 -27.12 -2.40
CA GLY A 180 17.24 -26.87 -1.75
C GLY A 180 18.41 -26.96 -2.75
N GLU A 181 18.17 -26.62 -4.02
CA GLU A 181 19.19 -26.60 -5.06
C GLU A 181 19.44 -25.15 -5.46
N GLY A 182 20.69 -24.68 -5.36
CA GLY A 182 21.08 -23.31 -5.66
C GLY A 182 22.26 -22.85 -4.82
N ILE A 183 22.93 -21.76 -5.22
CA ILE A 183 24.19 -21.26 -4.61
C ILE A 183 24.07 -21.08 -3.08
N LEU A 184 22.84 -20.90 -2.55
CA LEU A 184 22.57 -20.60 -1.15
C LEU A 184 21.74 -21.66 -0.38
N ALA A 185 21.40 -22.81 -0.97
CA ALA A 185 20.84 -23.92 -0.18
C ALA A 185 21.85 -24.49 0.84
N ARG A 186 23.10 -24.04 0.76
CA ARG A 186 24.19 -24.35 1.69
C ARG A 186 24.14 -23.55 3.00
N TYR A 187 23.19 -22.62 3.17
CA TYR A 187 23.12 -21.73 4.36
C TYR A 187 21.75 -21.69 5.06
N THR A 188 20.86 -22.64 4.76
CA THR A 188 19.70 -22.99 5.59
C THR A 188 20.02 -24.24 6.39
#